data_AF-A2H8X9-F1
#
_entry.id   AF-A2H8X9-F1
#
_cell.length_a   1.000
_cell.length_b   1.000
_cell.length_c   1.000
_cell.angle_alpha   90.00
_cell.angle_beta   90.00
_cell.angle_gamma   90.00
#
_symmetry.space_group_name_H-M   'P 1'
#
loop_
_entity.id
_entity.type
_entity.pdbx_description
1 polymer ?
#
loop_
_entity_poly.entity_id
_entity_poly.type
_entity_poly.pdbx_seq_one_letter_code
_entity_poly.pdbx_strand_id
1 'polypeptide(L)'
;MQPRTRIPEFAELENYKNLGLLTQMQLDLLYRRVNGESYQQIRNVYSISKTTVARAIMRTATCRSWTKGQSGGGMTHLSLPDEMQFKKLVQEMADDLNCITTSMAIAVCTELQNRRLKFAARVLIAARCPHLLAKLDDYCPSPSRGWLNHIATRLSIRI
;
A
#
# COMPACT_ATOMS: atom_id res chain seq x y z
N MET A 1 2.85 8.65 -26.45
CA MET A 1 3.32 8.00 -25.21
C MET A 1 3.93 6.66 -25.61
N GLN A 2 5.20 6.39 -25.31
CA GLN A 2 5.76 5.06 -25.52
C GLN A 2 5.00 4.03 -24.65
N PRO A 3 4.69 2.84 -25.17
CA PRO A 3 4.08 1.78 -24.36
C PRO A 3 5.07 1.42 -23.24
N ARG A 4 4.65 1.63 -21.99
CA ARG A 4 5.46 1.28 -20.83
C ARG A 4 5.33 -0.21 -20.59
N THR A 5 6.46 -0.90 -20.46
CA THR A 5 6.49 -2.32 -20.14
C THR A 5 5.75 -2.54 -18.82
N ARG A 6 4.60 -3.20 -18.89
CA ARG A 6 3.90 -3.68 -17.70
C ARG A 6 4.65 -4.88 -17.17
N ILE A 7 4.84 -4.92 -15.87
CA ILE A 7 5.49 -6.02 -15.17
C ILE A 7 4.38 -6.93 -14.65
N PRO A 8 4.26 -8.18 -15.13
CA PRO A 8 3.22 -9.13 -14.71
C PRO A 8 3.14 -9.29 -13.20
N GLU A 9 4.27 -9.22 -12.51
CA GLU A 9 4.40 -9.28 -11.05
C GLU A 9 3.70 -8.13 -10.33
N PHE A 10 3.34 -7.05 -11.05
CA PHE A 10 2.60 -5.89 -10.54
C PHE A 10 1.13 -5.88 -10.98
N ALA A 11 0.59 -7.01 -11.45
CA ALA A 11 -0.83 -7.14 -11.79
C ALA A 11 -1.76 -6.69 -10.65
N GLU A 12 -1.34 -6.88 -9.39
CA GLU A 12 -2.07 -6.40 -8.21
C GLU A 12 -2.27 -4.88 -8.22
N LEU A 13 -1.26 -4.09 -8.65
CA LEU A 13 -1.36 -2.63 -8.73
C LEU A 13 -2.34 -2.19 -9.82
N GLU A 14 -2.33 -2.88 -10.97
CA GLU A 14 -3.27 -2.62 -12.06
C GLU A 14 -4.71 -2.95 -11.62
N ASN A 15 -4.90 -4.05 -10.88
CA ASN A 15 -6.20 -4.39 -10.31
C ASN A 15 -6.69 -3.30 -9.35
N TYR A 16 -5.84 -2.86 -8.40
CA TYR A 16 -6.20 -1.79 -7.47
C TYR A 16 -6.45 -0.45 -8.17
N LYS A 17 -5.77 -0.17 -9.27
CA LYS A 17 -6.09 0.99 -10.11
C LYS A 17 -7.46 0.84 -10.77
N ASN A 18 -7.78 -0.33 -11.32
CA ASN A 18 -9.09 -0.59 -11.93
C ASN A 18 -10.24 -0.50 -10.92
N LEU A 19 -9.99 -0.86 -9.65
CA LEU A 19 -10.93 -0.72 -8.53
C LEU A 19 -10.98 0.71 -7.95
N GLY A 20 -10.22 1.67 -8.49
CA GLY A 20 -10.18 3.05 -8.00
C GLY A 20 -9.44 3.25 -6.67
N LEU A 21 -8.74 2.23 -6.18
CA LEU A 21 -7.96 2.29 -4.94
C LEU A 21 -6.61 2.99 -5.13
N LEU A 22 -6.08 2.93 -6.36
CA LEU A 22 -4.87 3.63 -6.79
C LEU A 22 -5.18 4.51 -8.00
N THR A 23 -4.43 5.60 -8.16
CA THR A 23 -4.62 6.50 -9.31
C THR A 23 -3.78 6.05 -10.51
N GLN A 24 -4.22 6.39 -11.73
CA GLN A 24 -3.40 6.18 -12.93
C GLN A 24 -2.04 6.90 -12.81
N MET A 25 -2.02 8.10 -12.21
CA MET A 25 -0.80 8.87 -11.99
C MET A 25 0.21 8.12 -11.10
N GLN A 26 -0.25 7.39 -10.09
CA GLN A 26 0.63 6.58 -9.23
C GLN A 26 1.37 5.49 -10.00
N LEU A 27 0.63 4.72 -10.78
CA LEU A 27 1.21 3.65 -11.61
C LEU A 27 2.14 4.24 -12.68
N ASP A 28 1.75 5.37 -13.26
CA ASP A 28 2.56 6.12 -14.21
C ASP A 28 3.92 6.51 -13.63
N LEU A 29 3.96 7.12 -12.44
CA LEU A 29 5.19 7.51 -11.77
C LEU A 29 6.07 6.29 -11.45
N LEU A 30 5.46 5.19 -10.98
CA LEU A 30 6.16 3.95 -10.70
C LEU A 30 6.77 3.34 -11.97
N TYR A 31 5.98 3.14 -13.03
CA TYR A 31 6.45 2.49 -14.24
C TYR A 31 7.54 3.29 -14.96
N ARG A 32 7.47 4.63 -14.94
CA ARG A 32 8.59 5.46 -15.43
C ARG A 32 9.87 5.19 -14.67
N ARG A 33 9.78 5.11 -13.33
CA ARG A 33 10.93 4.81 -12.48
C ARG A 33 11.50 3.43 -12.79
N VAL A 34 10.64 2.43 -12.94
CA VAL A 34 11.05 1.06 -13.30
C VAL A 34 11.72 1.00 -14.68
N ASN A 35 11.22 1.77 -15.64
CA ASN A 35 11.81 1.91 -16.98
C ASN A 35 13.10 2.75 -17.00
N GLY A 36 13.67 3.07 -15.83
CA GLY A 36 14.97 3.71 -15.71
C GLY A 36 14.95 5.24 -15.64
N GLU A 37 13.78 5.89 -15.74
CA GLU A 37 13.71 7.35 -15.60
C GLU A 37 14.14 7.77 -14.19
N SER A 38 14.95 8.82 -14.11
CA SER A 38 15.37 9.44 -12.87
C SER A 38 14.23 10.22 -12.22
N TYR A 39 14.33 10.44 -10.90
CA TYR A 39 13.44 11.36 -10.18
C TYR A 39 13.38 12.75 -10.83
N GLN A 40 14.48 13.21 -11.42
CA GLN A 40 14.57 14.50 -12.11
C GLN A 40 13.72 14.53 -13.40
N GLN A 41 13.78 13.47 -14.21
CA GLN A 41 12.97 13.37 -15.43
C GLN A 41 11.49 13.31 -15.07
N ILE A 42 11.13 12.47 -14.10
CA ILE A 42 9.73 12.29 -13.67
C ILE A 42 9.17 13.60 -13.10
N ARG A 43 9.91 14.34 -12.25
CA ARG A 43 9.41 15.63 -11.74
C ARG A 43 9.12 16.63 -12.85
N ASN A 44 9.93 16.64 -13.90
CA ASN A 44 9.79 17.60 -14.98
C ASN A 44 8.51 17.32 -15.78
N VAL A 45 8.17 16.04 -15.98
CA VAL A 45 6.95 15.62 -16.68
C VAL A 45 5.68 15.97 -15.90
N TYR A 46 5.66 15.74 -14.59
CA TYR A 46 4.43 15.88 -13.79
C TYR A 46 4.35 17.20 -13.00
N SER A 47 5.39 18.04 -13.10
CA SER A 47 5.54 19.29 -12.35
C SER A 47 5.29 19.10 -10.84
N ILE A 48 6.00 18.14 -10.25
CA ILE A 48 5.96 17.82 -8.80
C ILE A 48 7.38 17.76 -8.25
N SER A 49 7.58 17.88 -6.93
CA SER A 49 8.94 17.82 -6.38
C SER A 49 9.51 16.38 -6.43
N LYS A 50 10.85 16.23 -6.35
CA LYS A 50 11.49 14.90 -6.27
C LYS A 50 11.01 14.10 -5.05
N THR A 51 10.84 14.77 -3.92
CA THR A 51 10.34 14.14 -2.69
C THR A 51 8.88 13.70 -2.84
N THR A 52 8.07 14.44 -3.60
CA THR A 52 6.71 14.04 -3.97
C THR A 52 6.72 12.79 -4.85
N VAL A 53 7.63 12.68 -5.83
CA VAL A 53 7.78 11.46 -6.65
C VAL A 53 8.14 10.27 -5.77
N ALA A 54 9.13 10.42 -4.88
CA ALA A 54 9.55 9.36 -3.96
C ALA A 54 8.41 8.91 -3.03
N ARG A 55 7.64 9.87 -2.49
CA ARG A 55 6.46 9.59 -1.67
C ARG A 55 5.38 8.85 -2.45
N ALA A 56 5.10 9.29 -3.69
CA ALA A 56 4.11 8.64 -4.54
C ALA A 56 4.53 7.20 -4.86
N ILE A 57 5.81 6.95 -5.16
CA ILE A 57 6.34 5.59 -5.39
C ILE A 57 6.19 4.73 -4.13
N MET A 58 6.59 5.24 -2.96
CA MET A 58 6.46 4.50 -1.69
C MET A 58 5.00 4.16 -1.39
N ARG A 59 4.08 5.12 -1.54
CA ARG A 59 2.64 4.87 -1.34
C ARG A 59 2.10 3.86 -2.35
N THR A 60 2.54 3.93 -3.61
CA THR A 60 2.13 2.96 -4.63
C THR A 60 2.64 1.55 -4.33
N ALA A 61 3.91 1.41 -3.93
CA ALA A 61 4.50 0.13 -3.55
C ALA A 61 3.79 -0.51 -2.34
N THR A 62 3.32 0.32 -1.40
CA THR A 62 2.55 -0.10 -0.22
C THR A 62 1.03 -0.12 -0.46
N CYS A 63 0.58 0.01 -1.72
CA CYS A 63 -0.82 0.00 -2.14
C CYS A 63 -1.71 1.02 -1.43
N ARG A 64 -1.14 2.18 -1.12
CA ARG A 64 -1.81 3.32 -0.52
C ARG A 64 -2.10 4.36 -1.58
N SER A 65 -3.31 4.89 -1.56
CA SER A 65 -3.71 5.96 -2.47
C SER A 65 -2.82 7.19 -2.29
N TRP A 66 -2.55 7.86 -3.40
CA TRP A 66 -1.87 9.15 -3.43
C TRP A 66 -2.39 9.96 -4.61
N THR A 67 -2.61 11.25 -4.38
CA THR A 67 -3.00 12.23 -5.40
C THR A 67 -2.06 13.43 -5.41
N LYS A 68 -1.91 14.05 -6.59
CA LYS A 68 -1.14 15.29 -6.71
C LYS A 68 -1.75 16.38 -5.84
N GLY A 69 -0.92 17.09 -5.09
CA GLY A 69 -1.35 18.14 -4.17
C GLY A 69 -1.69 17.66 -2.76
N GLN A 70 -1.71 16.36 -2.50
CA GLN A 70 -1.91 15.83 -1.14
C GLN A 70 -0.79 16.32 -0.20
N SER A 71 -1.16 17.19 0.76
CA SER A 71 -0.27 17.85 1.73
C SER A 71 0.37 16.87 2.70
N GLY A 72 -0.22 15.70 2.86
CA GLY A 72 0.22 14.63 3.74
C GLY A 72 -0.94 13.69 4.00
N GLY A 73 -0.65 12.63 4.74
CA GLY A 73 -1.65 11.69 5.24
C GLY A 73 -0.94 10.69 6.11
N GLY A 74 -1.46 10.47 7.32
CA GLY A 74 -0.92 9.49 8.25
C GLY A 74 -0.86 8.12 7.58
N MET A 75 0.19 7.38 7.91
CA MET A 75 0.27 5.96 7.56
C MET A 75 -0.70 5.21 8.46
N THR A 76 -1.79 4.68 7.89
CA THR A 76 -2.65 3.72 8.58
C THR A 76 -1.94 2.38 8.69
N HIS A 77 -2.24 1.55 9.68
CA HIS A 77 -1.57 0.24 9.86
C HIS A 77 -1.69 -0.69 8.63
N LEU A 78 -2.86 -0.72 7.99
CA LEU A 78 -3.13 -1.49 6.78
C LEU A 78 -3.45 -0.55 5.61
N SER A 79 -3.10 -0.96 4.39
CA SER A 79 -3.59 -0.26 3.19
C SER A 79 -5.08 -0.55 3.02
N LEU A 80 -5.81 0.30 2.30
CA LEU A 80 -7.25 0.09 2.08
C LEU A 80 -7.59 -1.31 1.51
N PRO A 81 -6.88 -1.85 0.49
CA PRO A 81 -7.14 -3.23 0.06
C PRO A 81 -6.82 -4.27 1.14
N ASP A 82 -5.79 -4.05 1.96
CA ASP A 82 -5.48 -4.96 3.07
C ASP A 82 -6.53 -4.88 4.18
N GLU A 83 -7.15 -3.73 4.42
CA GLU A 83 -8.28 -3.61 5.35
C GLU A 83 -9.53 -4.35 4.85
N MET A 84 -9.79 -4.33 3.55
CA MET A 84 -10.87 -5.11 2.93
C MET A 84 -10.60 -6.62 3.11
N GLN A 85 -9.35 -7.04 2.91
CA GLN A 85 -8.94 -8.42 3.13
C GLN A 85 -9.01 -8.80 4.62
N PHE A 86 -8.61 -7.89 5.51
CA PHE A 86 -8.72 -8.07 6.96
C PHE A 86 -10.17 -8.32 7.35
N LYS A 87 -11.09 -7.45 6.91
CA LYS A 87 -12.53 -7.61 7.16
C LYS A 87 -13.02 -8.98 6.72
N LYS A 88 -12.68 -9.38 5.49
CA LYS A 88 -13.07 -10.67 4.91
C LYS A 88 -12.58 -11.84 5.77
N LEU A 89 -11.29 -11.86 6.11
CA LEU A 89 -10.70 -12.93 6.93
C LEU A 89 -11.31 -12.98 8.34
N VAL A 90 -11.51 -11.82 8.98
CA VAL A 90 -12.15 -11.77 10.31
C VAL A 90 -13.57 -12.31 10.26
N GLN A 91 -14.34 -11.97 9.22
CA GLN A 91 -15.70 -12.47 9.05
C GLN A 91 -15.74 -13.98 8.76
N GLU A 92 -14.81 -14.49 7.95
CA GLU A 92 -14.66 -15.93 7.68
C GLU A 92 -14.23 -16.71 8.94
N MET A 93 -13.42 -16.12 9.82
CA MET A 93 -12.95 -16.75 11.05
C MET A 93 -13.94 -16.65 12.21
N ALA A 94 -14.91 -15.73 12.15
CA ALA A 94 -15.82 -15.46 13.25
C ALA A 94 -16.86 -16.56 13.46
N ASP A 95 -17.17 -17.36 12.43
CA ASP A 95 -18.20 -18.42 12.39
C ASP A 95 -19.38 -18.16 13.37
N ASP A 96 -19.96 -19.18 13.99
CA ASP A 96 -21.19 -19.08 14.81
C ASP A 96 -21.09 -18.10 16.01
N LEU A 97 -19.87 -17.68 16.39
CA LEU A 97 -19.61 -16.82 17.56
C LEU A 97 -19.66 -15.32 17.26
N ASN A 98 -19.77 -14.93 15.98
CA ASN A 98 -19.85 -13.52 15.52
C ASN A 98 -18.69 -12.61 15.98
N CYS A 99 -17.61 -13.14 16.56
CA CYS A 99 -16.41 -12.40 16.96
C CYS A 99 -15.15 -13.28 16.89
N ILE A 100 -13.99 -12.64 16.75
CA ILE A 100 -12.68 -13.29 16.91
C ILE A 100 -11.98 -12.76 18.15
N THR A 101 -10.93 -13.43 18.63
CA THR A 101 -10.13 -12.88 19.73
C THR A 101 -9.18 -11.78 19.26
N THR A 102 -8.78 -10.89 20.17
CA THR A 102 -7.74 -9.89 19.93
C THR A 102 -6.43 -10.51 19.39
N SER A 103 -6.02 -11.67 19.91
CA SER A 103 -4.82 -12.36 19.44
C SER A 103 -4.94 -12.83 18.00
N MET A 104 -6.11 -13.34 17.59
CA MET A 104 -6.39 -13.71 16.20
C MET A 104 -6.35 -12.48 15.29
N ALA A 105 -6.96 -11.37 15.71
CA ALA A 105 -6.92 -10.13 14.94
C ALA A 105 -5.50 -9.59 14.75
N ILE A 106 -4.66 -9.64 15.79
CA ILE A 106 -3.23 -9.27 15.69
C ILE A 106 -2.50 -10.18 14.69
N ALA A 107 -2.76 -11.48 14.72
CA ALA A 107 -2.13 -12.44 13.81
C ALA A 107 -2.53 -12.16 12.35
N VAL A 108 -3.83 -11.96 12.07
CA VAL A 108 -4.31 -11.61 10.72
C VAL A 108 -3.71 -10.29 10.23
N CYS A 109 -3.67 -9.27 11.09
CA CYS A 109 -3.05 -7.98 10.75
C CYS A 109 -1.56 -8.14 10.41
N THR A 110 -0.82 -8.88 11.24
CA THR A 110 0.62 -9.13 11.05
C THR A 110 0.89 -9.85 9.74
N GLU A 111 0.08 -10.86 9.41
CA GLU A 111 0.24 -11.61 8.15
C GLU A 111 0.00 -10.71 6.92
N LEU A 112 -1.06 -9.88 6.96
CA LEU A 112 -1.34 -8.93 5.88
C LEU A 112 -0.23 -7.90 5.72
N GLN A 113 0.32 -7.38 6.83
CA GLN A 113 1.47 -6.48 6.80
C GLN A 113 2.70 -7.16 6.18
N ASN A 114 3.03 -8.37 6.61
CA ASN A 114 4.17 -9.13 6.08
C ASN A 114 4.03 -9.38 4.57
N ARG A 115 2.85 -9.76 4.11
CA ARG A 115 2.55 -9.90 2.67
C ARG A 115 2.75 -8.58 1.94
N ARG A 116 2.26 -7.47 2.49
CA ARG A 116 2.38 -6.14 1.89
C ARG A 116 3.83 -5.67 1.83
N LEU A 117 4.63 -5.90 2.87
CA LEU A 117 6.05 -5.55 2.90
C LEU A 117 6.85 -6.36 1.88
N LYS A 118 6.63 -7.68 1.78
CA LYS A 118 7.24 -8.52 0.74
C LYS A 118 6.88 -8.04 -0.66
N PHE A 119 5.62 -7.65 -0.89
CA PHE A 119 5.18 -7.08 -2.16
C PHE A 119 5.87 -5.74 -2.47
N ALA A 120 5.82 -4.80 -1.53
CA ALA A 120 6.41 -3.47 -1.67
C ALA A 120 7.92 -3.55 -1.90
N ALA A 121 8.62 -4.46 -1.22
CA ALA A 121 10.05 -4.69 -1.42
C ALA A 121 10.36 -5.07 -2.88
N ARG A 122 9.62 -6.02 -3.46
CA ARG A 122 9.77 -6.41 -4.88
C ARG A 122 9.53 -5.23 -5.82
N VAL A 123 8.50 -4.43 -5.57
CA VAL A 123 8.21 -3.22 -6.36
C VAL A 123 9.37 -2.21 -6.29
N LEU A 124 9.88 -1.93 -5.10
CA LEU A 124 10.94 -0.94 -4.89
C LEU A 124 12.31 -1.40 -5.44
N ILE A 125 12.59 -2.71 -5.40
CA ILE A 125 13.76 -3.31 -6.04
C ILE A 125 13.69 -3.12 -7.55
N ALA A 126 12.57 -3.46 -8.19
CA ALA A 126 12.39 -3.26 -9.63
C ALA A 126 12.47 -1.78 -10.04
N ALA A 127 11.94 -0.88 -9.20
CA ALA A 127 12.04 0.56 -9.39
C ALA A 127 13.45 1.13 -9.09
N ARG A 128 14.41 0.29 -8.66
CA ARG A 128 15.77 0.70 -8.28
C ARG A 128 15.74 1.85 -7.26
N CYS A 129 14.96 1.67 -6.18
CA CYS A 129 14.76 2.67 -5.13
C CYS A 129 15.26 2.16 -3.75
N PRO A 130 16.57 1.92 -3.57
CA PRO A 130 17.11 1.33 -2.34
C PRO A 130 16.90 2.19 -1.08
N HIS A 131 16.91 3.52 -1.22
CA HIS A 131 16.63 4.46 -0.12
C HIS A 131 15.16 4.46 0.34
N LEU A 132 14.23 3.99 -0.50
CA LEU A 132 12.84 3.75 -0.09
C LEU A 132 12.72 2.37 0.55
N LEU A 133 13.39 1.36 -0.01
CA LEU A 133 13.41 0.01 0.56
C LEU A 133 13.94 0.01 2.00
N ALA A 134 15.02 0.76 2.27
CA ALA A 134 15.60 0.87 3.61
C ALA A 134 14.67 1.49 4.67
N LYS A 135 13.59 2.16 4.24
CA LYS A 135 12.60 2.76 5.13
C LYS A 135 11.35 1.91 5.27
N LEU A 136 11.27 0.76 4.61
CA LEU A 136 10.01 0.02 4.47
C LEU A 136 9.50 -0.50 5.83
N ASP A 137 10.41 -0.87 6.73
CA ASP A 137 10.07 -1.38 8.08
C ASP A 137 9.46 -0.29 8.97
N ASP A 138 9.79 0.99 8.74
CA ASP A 138 9.18 2.12 9.45
C ASP A 138 7.68 2.27 9.16
N TYR A 139 7.14 1.56 8.16
CA TYR A 139 5.79 1.77 7.62
C TYR A 139 4.75 0.78 8.13
N CYS A 140 5.12 -0.21 8.97
CA CYS A 140 4.19 -1.20 9.53
C CYS A 140 4.51 -1.56 10.99
N PRO A 141 4.18 -0.68 11.95
CA PRO A 141 4.26 -1.03 13.37
C PRO A 141 3.20 -2.09 13.71
N SER A 142 3.43 -2.84 14.80
CA SER A 142 2.45 -3.76 15.37
C SER A 142 1.14 -3.03 15.69
N PRO A 143 -0.03 -3.65 15.48
CA PRO A 143 -1.32 -3.06 15.81
C PRO A 143 -1.46 -2.86 17.33
N SER A 144 -1.80 -1.64 17.74
CA SER A 144 -2.14 -1.35 19.13
C SER A 144 -3.59 -1.75 19.43
N ARG A 145 -3.93 -1.99 20.70
CA ARG A 145 -5.33 -2.22 21.12
C ARG A 145 -6.26 -1.07 20.70
N GLY A 146 -5.79 0.17 20.81
CA GLY A 146 -6.55 1.34 20.37
C GLY A 146 -6.86 1.32 18.87
N TRP A 147 -5.89 0.90 18.05
CA TRP A 147 -6.11 0.71 16.62
C TRP A 147 -7.09 -0.43 16.33
N LEU A 148 -6.98 -1.57 17.03
CA LEU A 148 -7.90 -2.71 16.88
C LEU A 148 -9.36 -2.33 17.19
N ASN A 149 -9.60 -1.55 18.24
CA ASN A 149 -10.94 -1.06 18.56
C ASN A 149 -11.47 -0.11 17.47
N HIS A 150 -10.61 0.77 16.96
CA HIS A 150 -10.97 1.71 15.89
C HIS A 150 -11.31 0.97 14.58
N ILE A 151 -10.46 0.03 14.16
CA ILE A 151 -10.68 -0.74 12.92
C ILE A 151 -11.91 -1.64 13.04
N ALA A 152 -12.16 -2.25 14.20
CA ALA A 152 -13.34 -3.07 14.46
C ALA A 152 -14.63 -2.26 14.26
N THR A 153 -14.68 -1.08 14.87
CA THR A 153 -15.82 -0.15 14.76
C THR A 153 -16.01 0.29 13.31
N ARG A 154 -14.94 0.73 12.65
CA ARG A 154 -14.98 1.27 11.30
C ARG A 154 -15.38 0.23 10.25
N LEU A 155 -14.93 -1.01 10.40
CA LEU A 155 -15.26 -2.10 9.47
C LEU A 155 -16.55 -2.84 9.84
N SER A 156 -17.15 -2.50 10.99
CA SER A 156 -18.34 -3.15 11.56
C SER A 156 -18.12 -4.66 11.78
N ILE A 157 -17.02 -5.00 12.45
CA ILE A 157 -16.63 -6.36 12.84
C ILE A 157 -16.42 -6.42 14.36
N ARG A 158 -16.42 -7.62 14.94
CA ARG A 158 -16.21 -7.84 16.38
C ARG A 158 -14.89 -8.60 16.62
N ILE A 159 -14.06 -8.05 17.50
CA ILE A 159 -12.71 -8.50 17.89
C ILE A 159 -12.64 -8.53 19.43
#